data_AF-W8BXM4-F1
#
_entry.id   AF-W8BXM4-F1
#
_cell.length_a   1.000
_cell.length_b   1.000
_cell.length_c   1.000
_cell.angle_alpha   90.00
_cell.angle_beta   90.00
_cell.angle_gamma   90.00
#
_symmetry.space_group_name_H-M   'P 1'
#
loop_
_entity.id
_entity.type
_entity.pdbx_description
1 polymer ?
#
loop_
_entity_poly.entity_id
_entity_poly.type
_entity_poly.pdbx_seq_one_letter_code
_entity_poly.pdbx_strand_id
1 'polypeptide(L)'
;LNRAQGIVGVSILLQLGDLSNPELRMLTDQLDRIRFGGDEAFVKRLSIRGLLPETDQYMTYDGSTTAPACHETVTWVVLNKPIYITKQQLHALRRLMQGSPDHPKAPLGNNYRPPQPLLHRPIRTNIDFKTSKAYGKAACPTMYREVYYKATSWRQH
;
A
#
# COMPACT_ATOMS: atom_id res chain seq x y z
N LEU A 1 -21.67 -2.31 -9.97
CA LEU A 1 -20.30 -1.76 -9.86
C LEU A 1 -20.16 -0.34 -10.46
N ASN A 2 -21.24 0.39 -10.78
CA ASN A 2 -21.20 1.70 -11.43
C ASN A 2 -21.34 2.89 -10.47
N ARG A 3 -20.80 2.80 -9.23
CA ARG A 3 -20.80 3.95 -8.32
C ARG A 3 -19.39 4.47 -8.15
N ALA A 4 -19.24 5.79 -8.28
CA ALA A 4 -18.07 6.50 -7.77
C ALA A 4 -17.89 6.13 -6.28
N GLN A 5 -16.65 5.86 -5.86
CA GLN A 5 -16.27 5.55 -4.47
C GLN A 5 -16.82 4.22 -3.91
N GLY A 6 -16.84 3.16 -4.71
CA GLY A 6 -17.31 1.83 -4.26
C GLY A 6 -16.33 1.03 -3.41
N ILE A 7 -15.05 1.42 -3.35
CA ILE A 7 -13.97 0.63 -2.70
C ILE A 7 -13.07 1.55 -1.86
N VAL A 8 -12.69 1.11 -0.67
CA VAL A 8 -11.62 1.72 0.13
C VAL A 8 -10.39 0.81 0.10
N GLY A 9 -9.27 1.32 -0.42
CA GLY A 9 -8.00 0.60 -0.47
C GLY A 9 -7.06 1.07 0.63
N VAL A 10 -6.72 0.20 1.58
CA VAL A 10 -5.70 0.49 2.61
C VAL A 10 -4.36 -0.06 2.13
N SER A 11 -3.35 0.81 2.02
CA SER A 11 -2.02 0.48 1.52
C SER A 11 -0.99 0.62 2.63
N ILE A 12 -0.17 -0.44 2.76
CA ILE A 12 0.94 -0.53 3.69
C ILE A 12 2.20 -0.74 2.86
N LEU A 13 3.22 0.09 3.10
CA LEU A 13 4.51 -0.08 2.45
C LEU A 13 5.36 -1.09 3.21
N LEU A 14 6.18 -1.85 2.48
CA LEU A 14 7.16 -2.77 3.06
C LEU A 14 8.55 -2.16 2.98
N GLN A 15 9.31 -2.24 4.07
CA GLN A 15 10.72 -1.83 4.11
C GLN A 15 11.60 -2.99 4.58
N LEU A 16 12.80 -3.11 4.03
CA LEU A 16 13.78 -4.08 4.54
C LEU A 16 14.16 -3.75 5.99
N GLY A 17 14.16 -4.78 6.84
CA GLY A 17 14.64 -4.72 8.21
C GLY A 17 15.25 -6.04 8.65
N ASP A 18 15.95 -6.04 9.79
CA ASP A 18 16.55 -7.24 10.36
C ASP A 18 15.49 -8.17 10.96
N LEU A 19 14.41 -7.58 11.49
CA LEU A 19 13.25 -8.28 12.03
C LEU A 19 12.03 -8.02 11.16
N SER A 20 11.24 -9.07 10.96
CA SER A 20 9.97 -9.02 10.22
C SER A 20 8.78 -8.91 11.15
N ASN A 21 7.75 -8.22 10.68
CA ASN A 21 6.43 -8.20 11.31
C ASN A 21 5.91 -9.65 11.53
N PRO A 22 5.44 -10.00 12.74
CA PRO A 22 4.99 -11.37 13.04
C PRO A 22 3.86 -11.88 12.14
N GLU A 23 2.87 -11.03 11.84
CA GLU A 23 1.74 -11.42 10.98
C GLU A 23 2.18 -11.58 9.52
N LEU A 24 3.07 -10.71 9.05
CA LEU A 24 3.68 -10.85 7.72
C LEU A 24 4.45 -12.17 7.62
N ARG A 25 5.13 -12.57 8.70
CA ARG A 25 5.86 -13.84 8.75
C ARG A 25 4.95 -15.04 8.50
N MET A 26 3.77 -15.05 9.10
CA MET A 26 2.79 -16.12 8.92
C MET A 26 2.37 -16.31 7.46
N LEU A 27 2.31 -15.21 6.69
CA LEU A 27 2.09 -15.26 5.25
C LEU A 27 3.34 -15.74 4.51
N THR A 28 4.51 -15.20 4.83
CA THR A 28 5.75 -15.54 4.14
C THR A 28 6.18 -16.99 4.34
N ASP A 29 5.83 -17.60 5.48
CA ASP A 29 6.14 -19.00 5.79
C ASP A 29 5.37 -19.98 4.89
N GLN A 30 4.28 -19.55 4.26
CA GLN A 30 3.52 -20.38 3.32
C GLN A 30 4.02 -20.26 1.87
N LEU A 31 4.93 -19.33 1.55
CA LEU A 31 5.32 -19.03 0.16
C LEU A 31 5.88 -20.23 -0.60
N ASP A 32 6.61 -21.10 0.08
CA ASP A 32 7.17 -22.31 -0.54
C ASP A 32 6.09 -23.34 -0.93
N ARG A 33 4.89 -23.25 -0.34
CA ARG A 33 3.72 -24.09 -0.67
C ARG A 33 2.86 -23.51 -1.79
N ILE A 34 3.01 -22.23 -2.11
CA ILE A 34 2.21 -21.52 -3.12
C ILE A 34 3.08 -20.97 -4.24
N ARG A 35 4.05 -21.77 -4.68
CA ARG A 35 5.09 -21.32 -5.61
C ARG A 35 4.54 -21.04 -6.99
N PHE A 36 3.52 -21.76 -7.43
CA PHE A 36 2.94 -21.68 -8.77
C PHE A 36 1.52 -21.11 -8.73
N GLY A 37 1.10 -20.53 -9.85
CA GLY A 37 -0.25 -20.01 -10.03
C GLY A 37 -1.29 -21.13 -9.93
N GLY A 38 -2.30 -20.91 -9.08
CA GLY A 38 -3.33 -21.89 -8.75
C GLY A 38 -3.07 -22.66 -7.46
N ASP A 39 -1.86 -22.58 -6.90
CA ASP A 39 -1.58 -23.15 -5.59
C ASP A 39 -2.29 -22.37 -4.48
N GLU A 40 -2.72 -23.07 -3.43
CA GLU A 40 -3.37 -22.49 -2.26
C GLU A 40 -2.76 -23.07 -0.97
N ALA A 41 -2.69 -22.26 0.09
CA ALA A 41 -2.23 -22.69 1.40
C ALA A 41 -3.06 -22.07 2.52
N PHE A 42 -3.36 -22.85 3.55
CA PHE A 42 -4.13 -22.38 4.69
C PHE A 42 -3.25 -21.60 5.68
N VAL A 43 -3.67 -20.39 6.03
CA VAL A 43 -3.01 -19.54 7.04
C VAL A 43 -3.82 -19.57 8.34
N LYS A 44 -3.28 -20.19 9.40
CA LYS A 44 -3.94 -20.25 10.71
C LYS A 44 -3.79 -18.95 11.46
N ARG A 45 -4.89 -18.26 11.78
CA ARG A 45 -4.97 -17.10 12.71
C ARG A 45 -4.11 -15.89 12.29
N LEU A 46 -4.48 -15.21 11.20
CA LEU A 46 -3.89 -13.94 10.80
C LEU A 46 -4.64 -12.76 11.45
N SER A 47 -3.93 -11.86 12.13
CA SER A 47 -4.49 -10.61 12.64
C SER A 47 -4.27 -9.47 11.65
N ILE A 48 -5.36 -8.96 11.05
CA ILE A 48 -5.28 -7.79 10.16
C ILE A 48 -4.72 -6.57 10.90
N ARG A 49 -5.10 -6.38 12.17
CA ARG A 49 -4.57 -5.29 13.00
C ARG A 49 -3.06 -5.43 13.21
N GLY A 50 -2.54 -6.64 13.38
CA GLY A 50 -1.12 -6.87 13.56
C GLY A 50 -0.29 -6.67 12.29
N LEU A 51 -0.93 -6.69 11.10
CA LEU A 51 -0.30 -6.27 9.84
C LEU A 51 -0.25 -4.75 9.69
N LEU A 52 -1.11 -4.00 10.40
CA LEU A 52 -1.07 -2.54 10.33
C LEU A 52 0.17 -2.00 11.06
N PRO A 53 0.86 -1.01 10.48
CA PRO A 53 1.92 -0.30 11.18
C PRO A 53 1.36 0.49 12.37
N GLU A 54 2.16 0.65 13.41
CA GLU A 54 1.82 1.51 14.56
C GLU A 54 1.96 2.99 14.17
N THR A 55 0.96 3.50 13.44
CA THR A 55 0.80 4.90 13.11
C THR A 55 -0.67 5.21 12.84
N ASP A 56 -1.12 6.39 13.29
CA ASP A 56 -2.42 6.94 12.88
C ASP A 56 -2.27 7.88 11.68
N GLN A 57 -1.04 8.13 11.22
CA GLN A 57 -0.76 9.06 10.14
C GLN A 57 -0.95 8.41 8.77
N TYR A 58 -1.64 9.09 7.86
CA TYR A 58 -1.91 8.61 6.52
C TYR A 58 -2.08 9.73 5.50
N MET A 59 -2.00 9.37 4.23
CA MET A 59 -2.44 10.18 3.10
C MET A 59 -3.62 9.49 2.42
N THR A 60 -4.56 10.26 1.88
CA THR A 60 -5.72 9.72 1.17
C THR A 60 -6.06 10.53 -0.08
N TYR A 61 -6.45 9.82 -1.14
CA TYR A 61 -6.81 10.40 -2.43
C TYR A 61 -7.78 9.48 -3.19
N ASP A 62 -8.53 10.07 -4.12
CA ASP A 62 -9.42 9.32 -5.01
C ASP A 62 -8.63 8.81 -6.23
N GLY A 63 -8.75 7.53 -6.52
CA GLY A 63 -7.99 6.86 -7.57
C GLY A 63 -8.68 5.64 -8.16
N SER A 64 -7.89 4.79 -8.78
CA SER A 64 -8.36 3.60 -9.48
C SER A 64 -7.75 2.31 -8.93
N THR A 65 -8.29 1.18 -9.38
CA THR A 65 -7.64 -0.12 -9.21
C THR A 65 -6.28 -0.11 -9.92
N THR A 66 -5.28 -0.74 -9.31
CA THR A 66 -3.92 -0.85 -9.89
C THR A 66 -3.78 -2.03 -10.85
N ALA A 67 -4.75 -2.95 -10.85
CA ALA A 67 -4.91 -4.00 -11.84
C ALA A 67 -6.00 -3.64 -12.87
N PRO A 68 -5.91 -4.17 -14.10
CA PRO A 68 -6.99 -4.07 -15.08
C PRO A 68 -8.34 -4.49 -14.49
N ALA A 69 -9.46 -3.82 -14.79
CA ALA A 69 -9.68 -2.81 -15.83
C ALA A 69 -9.49 -1.33 -15.38
N CYS A 70 -8.71 -1.06 -14.32
CA CYS A 70 -8.34 0.30 -13.88
C CYS A 70 -9.52 1.23 -13.50
N HIS A 71 -10.59 0.68 -12.90
CA HIS A 71 -11.79 1.46 -12.55
C HIS A 71 -11.52 2.55 -11.52
N GLU A 72 -11.93 3.79 -11.80
CA GLU A 72 -11.82 4.97 -10.93
C GLU A 72 -12.88 4.97 -9.81
N THR A 73 -12.78 4.00 -8.91
CA THR A 73 -13.78 3.76 -7.85
C THR A 73 -13.15 3.58 -6.46
N VAL A 74 -11.84 3.79 -6.34
CA VAL A 74 -11.07 3.50 -5.12
C VAL A 74 -10.71 4.78 -4.38
N THR A 75 -11.11 4.90 -3.12
CA THR A 75 -10.51 5.85 -2.19
C THR A 75 -9.33 5.18 -1.51
N TRP A 76 -8.12 5.64 -1.81
CA TRP A 76 -6.88 5.10 -1.25
C TRP A 76 -6.57 5.72 0.10
N VAL A 77 -6.09 4.90 1.04
CA VAL A 77 -5.53 5.29 2.33
C VAL A 77 -4.13 4.69 2.41
N VAL A 78 -3.09 5.53 2.34
CA VAL A 78 -1.69 5.12 2.38
C VAL A 78 -1.13 5.48 3.75
N LEU A 79 -0.75 4.47 4.53
CA LEU A 79 -0.25 4.68 5.89
C LEU A 79 1.19 5.22 5.88
N ASN A 80 1.47 6.19 6.75
CA ASN A 80 2.74 6.91 6.82
C ASN A 80 3.79 6.19 7.68
N LYS A 81 3.82 4.86 7.62
CA LYS A 81 4.84 4.03 8.28
C LYS A 81 4.86 2.67 7.59
N PRO A 82 6.04 2.15 7.20
CA PRO A 82 6.12 0.82 6.64
C PRO A 82 6.03 -0.24 7.74
N ILE A 83 5.71 -1.47 7.33
CA ILE A 83 6.07 -2.66 8.12
C ILE A 83 7.34 -3.28 7.55
N TYR A 84 8.02 -4.07 8.37
CA TYR A 84 9.34 -4.60 8.02
C TYR A 84 9.27 -6.04 7.49
N ILE A 85 10.07 -6.31 6.47
CA ILE A 85 10.28 -7.63 5.86
C ILE A 85 11.78 -7.95 5.86
N THR A 86 12.16 -9.19 6.16
CA THR A 86 13.57 -9.58 6.08
C THR A 86 14.02 -9.84 4.64
N LYS A 87 15.33 -9.78 4.40
CA LYS A 87 15.91 -10.13 3.09
C LYS A 87 15.48 -11.54 2.65
N GLN A 88 15.52 -12.52 3.56
CA GLN A 88 15.13 -13.91 3.27
C GLN A 88 13.68 -14.01 2.81
N GLN A 89 12.75 -13.34 3.49
CA GLN A 89 11.33 -13.32 3.11
C GLN A 89 11.11 -12.64 1.76
N LEU A 90 11.79 -11.53 1.50
CA LEU A 90 11.73 -10.86 0.20
C LEU A 90 12.28 -11.76 -0.92
N HIS A 91 13.35 -12.51 -0.67
CA HIS A 91 13.84 -13.50 -1.60
C HIS A 91 12.82 -14.61 -1.85
N ALA A 92 12.13 -15.10 -0.83
CA ALA A 92 11.06 -16.08 -0.99
C ALA A 92 9.92 -15.56 -1.88
N LEU A 93 9.47 -14.31 -1.68
CA LEU A 93 8.48 -13.67 -2.56
C LEU A 93 8.93 -13.63 -4.03
N ARG A 94 10.22 -13.37 -4.27
CA ARG A 94 10.80 -13.31 -5.62
C ARG A 94 10.98 -14.68 -6.28
N ARG A 95 10.80 -15.79 -5.55
CA ARG A 95 10.83 -17.16 -6.10
C ARG A 95 9.48 -17.66 -6.61
N LEU A 96 8.41 -16.91 -6.36
CA LEU A 96 7.08 -17.23 -6.89
C LEU A 96 7.10 -17.20 -8.42
N MET A 97 6.28 -18.03 -9.03
CA MET A 97 6.21 -18.25 -10.47
C MET A 97 4.83 -17.91 -11.00
N GLN A 98 4.79 -17.39 -12.23
CA GLN A 98 3.57 -17.31 -13.02
C GLN A 98 3.26 -18.70 -13.63
N GLY A 99 1.98 -19.02 -13.82
CA GLY A 99 1.57 -20.30 -14.40
C GLY A 99 1.64 -21.48 -13.42
N SER A 100 1.19 -22.65 -13.84
CA SER A 100 1.13 -23.86 -13.01
C SER A 100 2.45 -24.65 -13.04
N PRO A 101 2.62 -25.68 -12.19
CA PRO A 101 3.80 -26.54 -12.23
C PRO A 101 4.02 -27.24 -13.59
N ASP A 102 2.93 -27.64 -14.24
CA ASP A 102 2.97 -28.33 -15.55
C ASP A 102 3.24 -27.35 -16.71
N HIS A 103 2.91 -26.07 -16.53
CA HIS A 103 3.09 -25.01 -17.52
C HIS A 103 3.73 -23.77 -16.88
N PRO A 104 4.99 -23.89 -16.41
CA PRO A 104 5.65 -22.80 -15.72
C PRO A 104 5.90 -21.64 -16.69
N LYS A 105 5.67 -20.41 -16.23
CA LYS A 105 5.95 -19.19 -16.98
C LYS A 105 7.11 -18.44 -16.32
N ALA A 106 7.15 -17.11 -16.49
CA ALA A 106 8.16 -16.26 -15.87
C ALA A 106 8.00 -16.22 -14.33
N PRO A 107 9.06 -15.87 -13.58
CA PRO A 107 8.93 -15.49 -12.19
C PRO A 107 7.87 -14.40 -11.99
N LEU A 108 7.15 -14.43 -10.87
CA LEU A 108 6.20 -13.38 -10.47
C LEU A 108 6.95 -12.16 -9.93
N GLY A 109 7.65 -11.48 -10.84
CA GLY A 109 8.39 -10.24 -10.57
C GLY A 109 7.72 -9.02 -11.20
N ASN A 110 8.07 -7.83 -10.69
CA ASN A 110 7.65 -6.53 -11.21
C ASN A 110 6.12 -6.38 -11.38
N ASN A 111 5.36 -7.03 -10.51
CA ASN A 111 3.89 -7.02 -10.47
C ASN A 111 3.35 -5.73 -9.81
N TYR A 112 3.86 -4.58 -10.23
CA TYR A 112 3.41 -3.27 -9.77
C TYR A 112 3.08 -2.36 -10.95
N ARG A 113 2.17 -1.41 -10.72
CA ARG A 113 1.85 -0.36 -11.69
C ARG A 113 2.74 0.86 -11.40
N PRO A 114 3.39 1.47 -12.41
CA PRO A 114 4.18 2.69 -12.22
C PRO A 114 3.33 3.86 -11.68
N PRO A 115 3.94 4.83 -10.97
CA PRO A 115 3.26 6.05 -10.56
C PRO A 115 2.56 6.72 -11.75
N GLN A 116 1.31 7.15 -11.53
CA GLN A 116 0.51 7.83 -12.54
C GLN A 116 0.44 9.33 -12.22
N PRO A 117 0.23 10.20 -13.23
CA PRO A 117 0.09 11.63 -13.00
C PRO A 117 -1.00 11.97 -11.96
N LEU A 118 -0.76 13.01 -11.17
CA LEU A 118 -1.71 13.44 -10.13
C LEU A 118 -2.95 14.10 -10.75
N LEU A 119 -2.81 14.78 -11.89
CA LEU A 119 -3.89 15.47 -12.62
C LEU A 119 -4.77 16.35 -11.70
N HIS A 120 -4.11 17.19 -10.89
CA HIS A 120 -4.76 18.14 -9.96
C HIS A 120 -5.69 17.50 -8.91
N ARG A 121 -5.65 16.18 -8.72
CA ARG A 121 -6.42 15.52 -7.67
C ARG A 121 -5.94 15.98 -6.29
N PRO A 122 -6.86 16.30 -5.38
CA PRO A 122 -6.49 16.67 -4.02
C PRO A 122 -5.96 15.46 -3.27
N ILE A 123 -4.81 15.62 -2.63
CA ILE A 123 -4.30 14.68 -1.62
C ILE A 123 -4.62 15.25 -0.25
N ARG A 124 -5.30 14.47 0.58
CA ARG A 124 -5.63 14.83 1.96
C ARG A 124 -4.74 14.05 2.91
N THR A 125 -4.40 14.61 4.05
CA THR A 125 -3.55 13.93 5.05
C THR A 125 -3.79 14.51 6.44
N ASN A 126 -3.61 13.68 7.46
CA ASN A 126 -3.58 14.09 8.87
C ASN A 126 -2.15 14.27 9.41
N ILE A 127 -1.13 14.19 8.56
CA ILE A 127 0.26 14.40 8.93
C ILE A 127 0.48 15.90 9.20
N ASP A 128 0.91 16.25 10.41
CA ASP A 128 1.36 17.60 10.71
C ASP A 128 2.82 17.79 10.26
N PHE A 129 2.99 18.45 9.10
CA PHE A 129 4.31 18.77 8.58
C PHE A 129 5.00 19.95 9.30
N LYS A 130 4.35 20.62 10.25
CA LYS A 130 4.95 21.74 11.00
C LYS A 130 5.74 21.24 12.22
N THR A 131 5.25 20.21 12.92
CA THR A 131 5.88 19.66 14.15
C THR A 131 7.23 19.01 13.88
N SER A 132 7.45 18.54 12.65
CA SER A 132 8.66 17.85 12.22
C SER A 132 9.92 18.74 12.18
N LYS A 133 9.76 20.08 12.23
CA LYS A 133 10.88 21.02 12.40
C LYS A 133 11.39 21.11 13.84
N ALA A 134 10.66 20.59 14.83
CA ALA A 134 10.99 20.74 16.26
C ALA A 134 11.88 19.61 16.83
N TYR A 135 11.92 18.43 16.19
CA TYR A 135 12.76 17.31 16.62
C TYR A 135 14.02 17.20 15.75
N GLY A 136 15.15 17.70 16.27
CA GLY A 136 16.45 17.61 15.61
C GLY A 136 16.89 16.16 15.39
N LYS A 137 16.86 15.72 14.11
CA LYS A 137 17.17 14.39 13.53
C LYS A 137 16.11 13.32 13.84
N ALA A 138 15.37 12.73 12.89
CA ALA A 138 15.54 12.53 11.45
C ALA A 138 14.40 13.17 10.62
N ALA A 139 14.77 13.83 9.52
CA ALA A 139 13.84 14.54 8.65
C ALA A 139 13.02 13.58 7.78
N CYS A 140 11.70 13.83 7.68
CA CYS A 140 10.97 13.78 6.41
C CYS A 140 9.64 14.56 6.48
N PRO A 141 9.63 15.84 6.03
CA PRO A 141 8.39 16.50 5.68
C PRO A 141 8.60 17.55 4.58
N THR A 142 8.42 17.19 3.31
CA THR A 142 8.13 18.20 2.29
C THR A 142 7.07 17.71 1.32
N MET A 143 5.92 18.34 1.35
CA MET A 143 5.08 18.50 0.17
C MET A 143 5.52 19.83 -0.47
N TYR A 144 5.79 19.88 -1.77
CA TYR A 144 5.98 21.15 -2.47
C TYR A 144 4.78 22.04 -2.15
N ARG A 145 5.01 23.19 -1.50
CA ARG A 145 3.95 24.11 -1.05
C ARG A 145 3.46 24.92 -2.24
N GLU A 146 2.50 24.37 -2.97
CA GLU A 146 1.45 25.17 -3.59
C GLU A 146 0.11 24.48 -3.34
N VAL A 147 -0.59 24.90 -2.29
CA VAL A 147 -1.95 24.42 -2.01
C VAL A 147 -2.84 25.63 -1.76
N TYR A 148 -3.85 25.80 -2.62
CA TYR A 148 -5.00 26.67 -2.36
C TYR A 148 -6.29 25.93 -2.72
N TYR A 149 -7.25 25.91 -1.79
CA TYR A 149 -8.66 25.99 -2.15
C TYR A 149 -9.38 26.86 -1.13
N LYS A 150 -10.19 27.81 -1.62
CA LYS A 150 -11.08 28.67 -0.83
C LYS A 150 -12.49 28.17 -1.07
N ALA A 151 -13.14 27.65 -0.02
CA ALA A 151 -14.55 27.29 -0.10
C ALA A 151 -15.39 28.57 -0.24
N THR A 152 -16.17 28.69 -1.31
CA THR A 152 -17.25 29.67 -1.38
C THR A 152 -18.48 29.10 -0.68
N SER A 153 -18.91 29.77 0.40
CA SER A 153 -20.23 29.57 0.97
C SER A 153 -21.27 29.96 -0.08
N TRP A 154 -22.12 29.02 -0.49
CA TRP A 154 -23.32 29.36 -1.26
C TRP A 154 -24.25 30.16 -0.34
N ARG A 155 -24.59 31.40 -0.74
CA ARG A 155 -25.72 32.12 -0.14
C ARG A 155 -26.99 31.50 -0.70
N GLN A 156 -27.88 31.04 0.18
CA GLN A 156 -29.27 30.83 -0.20
C GLN A 156 -29.90 32.20 -0.44
N HIS A 157 -30.66 32.32 -1.53
CA HIS A 157 -31.36 33.51 -1.97
C HIS A 157 -32.30 34.08 -0.90
#